data_AF-A0A6V7VV56-F1
#
_entry.id   AF-A0A6V7VV56-F1
#
_cell.length_a   1.000
_cell.length_b   1.000
_cell.length_c   1.000
_cell.angle_alpha   90.00
_cell.angle_beta   90.00
_cell.angle_gamma   90.00
#
_symmetry.space_group_name_H-M   'P 1'
#
loop_
_entity.id
_entity.type
_entity.pdbx_description
1 polymer ?
#
loop_
_entity_poly.entity_id
_entity_poly.type
_entity_poly.pdbx_seq_one_letter_code
_entity_poly.pdbx_strand_id
1 'polypeptide(L)'
;MVFAWLFLIPGAILSARFLHHRNQREPLELFGIQLWFQIHRLANSLAFLFVIISFLCIYSALDGFWIGPRFSNRSEQNFSTQSLHALFGILSIFICLFQPICAIFRCSPESPKRFIFNWIHSILGYIAWICSV
;
A
#
# COMPACT_ATOMS: atom_id res chain seq x y z
N MET A 1 9.58 6.61 -4.45
CA MET A 1 9.13 5.96 -3.19
C MET A 1 8.48 6.97 -2.25
N VAL A 2 9.21 8.00 -1.78
CA VAL A 2 8.72 8.94 -0.74
C VAL A 2 7.36 9.56 -1.06
N PHE A 3 7.15 10.11 -2.26
CA PHE A 3 5.88 10.73 -2.61
C PHE A 3 4.69 9.74 -2.56
N ALA A 4 4.91 8.49 -2.98
CA ALA A 4 3.89 7.46 -2.93
C ALA A 4 3.55 7.05 -1.48
N TRP A 5 4.56 6.77 -0.66
CA TRP A 5 4.39 6.26 0.71
C TRP A 5 3.98 7.32 1.73
N LEU A 6 4.42 8.57 1.58
CA LEU A 6 4.14 9.64 2.53
C LEU A 6 2.96 10.54 2.16
N PHE A 7 2.56 10.58 0.89
CA PHE A 7 1.47 11.46 0.44
C PHE A 7 0.31 10.69 -0.16
N LEU A 8 0.55 9.89 -1.22
CA LEU A 8 -0.54 9.24 -1.94
C LEU A 8 -1.24 8.16 -1.11
N ILE A 9 -0.48 7.26 -0.46
CA ILE A 9 -1.06 6.17 0.34
C ILE A 9 -1.78 6.70 1.59
N PRO A 10 -1.18 7.58 2.42
CA PRO A 10 -1.90 8.21 3.52
C PRO A 10 -3.12 8.98 3.04
N GLY A 11 -3.01 9.74 1.95
CA GLY A 11 -4.15 10.45 1.36
C GLY A 11 -5.30 9.51 0.99
N ALA A 12 -4.99 8.34 0.43
CA ALA A 12 -6.00 7.32 0.11
C ALA A 12 -6.62 6.68 1.36
N ILE A 13 -5.84 6.42 2.41
CA ILE A 13 -6.34 5.90 3.69
C ILE A 13 -7.26 6.93 4.37
N LEU A 14 -6.82 8.19 4.41
CA LEU A 14 -7.58 9.29 5.00
C LEU A 14 -8.87 9.56 4.23
N SER A 15 -8.87 9.47 2.89
CA SER A 15 -10.08 9.61 2.08
C SER A 15 -11.09 8.51 2.42
N ALA A 16 -10.65 7.25 2.52
CA ALA A 16 -11.51 6.11 2.89
C ALA A 16 -12.04 6.20 4.33
N ARG A 17 -11.37 6.93 5.22
CA ARG A 17 -11.84 7.12 6.59
C ARG A 17 -12.78 8.32 6.74
N PHE A 18 -12.31 9.50 6.37
CA PHE A 18 -13.01 10.75 6.65
C PHE A 18 -14.06 11.09 5.59
N LEU A 19 -13.72 10.94 4.30
CA LEU A 19 -14.68 11.25 3.24
C LEU A 19 -15.77 10.18 3.13
N HIS A 20 -15.47 8.92 3.42
CA HIS A 20 -16.50 7.89 3.52
C HIS A 20 -17.54 8.22 4.60
N HIS A 21 -17.10 8.61 5.80
CA HIS A 21 -17.99 9.01 6.90
C HIS A 21 -18.83 10.25 6.53
N ARG A 22 -18.23 11.24 5.87
CA ARG A 22 -18.97 12.39 5.33
C ARG A 22 -20.03 11.95 4.33
N ASN A 23 -19.68 11.06 3.41
CA ASN A 23 -20.56 10.60 2.33
C ASN A 23 -21.81 9.87 2.83
N GLN A 24 -21.76 9.28 4.03
CA GLN A 24 -22.93 8.67 4.68
C GLN A 24 -23.96 9.72 5.13
N ARG A 25 -23.53 10.96 5.37
CA ARG A 25 -24.41 12.08 5.75
C ARG A 25 -24.88 12.87 4.54
N GLU A 26 -23.93 13.19 3.66
CA GLU A 26 -24.16 13.96 2.43
C GLU A 26 -23.52 13.21 1.26
N PRO A 27 -24.31 12.44 0.48
CA PRO A 27 -23.80 11.70 -0.66
C PRO A 27 -23.16 12.64 -1.68
N LEU A 28 -21.89 12.40 -1.98
CA LEU A 28 -21.12 13.12 -2.97
C LEU A 28 -20.52 12.12 -3.95
N GLU A 29 -20.91 12.26 -5.21
CA GLU A 29 -20.54 11.34 -6.27
C GLU A 29 -19.82 12.07 -7.40
N LEU A 30 -18.89 11.36 -8.01
CA LEU A 30 -18.19 11.80 -9.21
C LEU A 30 -18.24 10.66 -10.23
N PHE A 31 -18.85 10.93 -11.38
CA PHE A 31 -19.16 9.93 -12.42
C PHE A 31 -19.99 8.74 -11.90
N GLY A 32 -20.99 8.99 -11.04
CA GLY A 32 -21.89 7.95 -10.51
C GLY A 32 -21.23 6.99 -9.51
N ILE A 33 -20.06 7.35 -8.98
CA ILE A 33 -19.35 6.59 -7.96
C ILE A 33 -19.03 7.52 -6.80
N GLN A 34 -19.15 7.02 -5.57
CA GLN A 34 -18.84 7.77 -4.35
C GLN A 34 -17.44 8.40 -4.41
N LEU A 35 -17.33 9.70 -4.15
CA LEU A 35 -16.11 10.48 -4.35
C LEU A 35 -14.92 9.93 -3.55
N TRP A 36 -15.14 9.51 -2.31
CA TRP A 36 -14.08 8.95 -1.47
C TRP A 36 -13.44 7.73 -2.12
N PHE A 37 -14.23 6.90 -2.80
CA PHE A 37 -13.77 5.67 -3.45
C PHE A 37 -13.01 5.98 -4.74
N GLN A 38 -13.44 7.01 -5.47
CA GLN A 38 -12.71 7.51 -6.64
C GLN A 38 -11.31 8.02 -6.25
N ILE A 39 -11.24 8.87 -5.22
CA ILE A 39 -9.97 9.39 -4.69
C ILE A 39 -9.10 8.24 -4.18
N HIS A 40 -9.67 7.33 -3.39
CA HIS A 40 -8.94 6.19 -2.83
C HIS A 40 -8.34 5.31 -3.94
N ARG A 41 -9.13 4.98 -4.96
CA ARG A 41 -8.66 4.17 -6.09
C ARG A 41 -7.58 4.90 -6.89
N LEU A 42 -7.82 6.16 -7.28
CA LEU A 42 -6.87 6.93 -8.08
C LEU A 42 -5.52 7.10 -7.36
N ALA A 43 -5.56 7.50 -6.09
CA ALA A 43 -4.35 7.70 -5.29
C ALA A 43 -3.57 6.39 -5.11
N ASN A 44 -4.23 5.26 -4.82
CA ASN A 44 -3.56 3.97 -4.72
C ASN A 44 -3.00 3.48 -6.07
N SER A 45 -3.71 3.69 -7.19
CA SER A 45 -3.22 3.31 -8.52
C SER A 45 -1.97 4.10 -8.92
N LEU A 46 -1.95 5.40 -8.65
CA LEU A 46 -0.78 6.24 -8.88
C LEU A 46 0.38 5.86 -7.94
N ALA A 47 0.09 5.60 -6.67
CA ALA A 47 1.09 5.16 -5.70
C ALA A 47 1.73 3.84 -6.14
N PHE A 48 0.91 2.85 -6.53
CA PHE A 48 1.37 1.56 -7.03
C PHE A 48 2.32 1.71 -8.22
N LEU A 49 1.95 2.54 -9.21
CA LEU A 49 2.80 2.82 -10.36
C LEU A 49 4.16 3.43 -9.93
N PHE A 50 4.13 4.44 -9.07
CA PHE A 50 5.36 5.07 -8.57
C PHE A 50 6.22 4.15 -7.72
N VAL A 51 5.61 3.25 -6.94
CA VAL A 51 6.32 2.22 -6.16
C VAL A 51 7.04 1.26 -7.10
N ILE A 52 6.36 0.72 -8.13
CA ILE A 52 6.99 -0.19 -9.10
C ILE A 52 8.15 0.51 -9.82
N ILE A 53 7.91 1.70 -10.39
CA ILE A 53 8.95 2.46 -11.10
C ILE A 53 10.15 2.71 -10.19
N SER A 54 9.90 3.20 -8.97
CA SER A 54 10.99 3.50 -8.03
C SER A 54 11.75 2.23 -7.60
N PHE A 55 11.06 1.10 -7.45
CA PHE A 55 11.68 -0.16 -7.09
C PHE A 55 12.59 -0.65 -8.21
N LEU A 56 12.12 -0.59 -9.46
CA LEU A 56 12.93 -0.92 -10.63
C LEU A 56 14.16 -0.01 -10.73
N CYS A 57 14.02 1.30 -10.50
CA CYS A 57 15.16 2.21 -10.48
C CYS A 57 16.23 1.81 -9.44
N ILE A 58 15.82 1.52 -8.20
CA ILE A 58 16.76 1.12 -7.14
C ILE A 58 17.36 -0.26 -7.45
N TYR A 59 16.55 -1.21 -7.90
CA TYR A 59 17.01 -2.54 -8.27
C TYR A 59 18.05 -2.49 -9.39
N SER A 60 17.81 -1.69 -10.44
CA SER A 60 18.77 -1.45 -11.52
C SER A 60 20.03 -0.71 -11.05
N ALA A 61 19.91 0.28 -10.15
CA ALA A 61 21.06 1.00 -9.61
C ALA A 61 21.97 0.13 -8.73
N LEU A 62 21.45 -0.98 -8.23
CA LEU A 62 22.18 -1.98 -7.44
C LEU A 62 22.58 -3.20 -8.27
N ASP A 63 22.49 -3.15 -9.60
CA ASP A 63 22.75 -4.30 -10.51
C ASP A 63 21.98 -5.57 -10.13
N GLY A 64 20.80 -5.40 -9.51
CA GLY A 64 19.97 -6.50 -9.01
C GLY A 64 20.47 -7.17 -7.73
N PHE A 65 21.52 -6.65 -7.08
CA PHE A 65 22.03 -7.23 -5.83
C PHE A 65 21.16 -6.91 -4.62
N TRP A 66 20.81 -7.95 -3.86
CA TRP A 66 20.07 -7.82 -2.61
C TRP A 66 20.94 -7.27 -1.47
N ILE A 67 20.65 -6.07 -0.96
CA ILE A 67 21.44 -5.43 0.12
C ILE A 67 20.87 -5.68 1.53
N GLY A 68 19.78 -6.44 1.65
CA GLY A 68 19.15 -6.75 2.93
C GLY A 68 19.76 -7.96 3.66
N PRO A 69 19.06 -8.49 4.68
CA PRO A 69 19.56 -9.59 5.50
C PRO A 69 19.81 -10.85 4.68
N ARG A 70 20.88 -11.57 5.02
CA ARG A 70 21.28 -12.84 4.39
C ARG A 70 21.84 -13.80 5.44
N PHE A 71 21.69 -15.10 5.22
CA PHE A 71 22.20 -16.14 6.15
C PHE A 71 23.74 -16.11 6.30
N SER A 72 24.45 -15.67 5.26
CA SER A 72 25.92 -15.55 5.27
C SER A 72 26.43 -14.33 6.04
N ASN A 73 25.56 -13.35 6.32
CA ASN A 73 25.96 -12.11 6.97
C ASN A 73 26.05 -12.30 8.49
N ARG A 74 26.91 -11.52 9.13
CA ARG A 74 26.95 -11.45 10.60
C ARG A 74 25.69 -10.76 11.13
N SER A 75 25.33 -11.02 12.39
CA SER A 75 24.17 -10.41 13.04
C SER A 75 24.17 -8.88 12.90
N GLU A 76 25.28 -8.21 13.19
CA GLU A 76 25.43 -6.75 13.07
C GLU A 76 25.12 -6.22 11.66
N GLN A 77 25.52 -6.96 10.62
CA GLN A 77 25.24 -6.58 9.23
C GLN A 77 23.75 -6.73 8.90
N ASN A 78 23.12 -7.82 9.37
CA ASN A 78 21.69 -8.07 9.17
C ASN A 78 20.81 -7.01 9.86
N PHE A 79 21.23 -6.52 11.03
CA PHE A 79 20.54 -5.47 11.78
C PHE A 79 21.01 -4.05 11.47
N SER A 80 21.84 -3.86 10.44
CA SER A 80 22.20 -2.52 9.96
C SER A 80 20.97 -1.79 9.40
N THR A 81 20.95 -0.46 9.49
CA THR A 81 19.84 0.37 9.00
C THR A 81 19.53 0.12 7.54
N GLN A 82 20.56 0.00 6.69
CA GLN A 82 20.38 -0.29 5.25
C GLN A 82 19.76 -1.66 5.02
N SER A 83 20.22 -2.67 5.78
CA SER A 83 19.71 -4.03 5.67
C SER A 83 18.23 -4.10 6.07
N LEU A 84 17.88 -3.51 7.22
CA LEU A 84 16.50 -3.44 7.69
C LEU A 84 15.61 -2.61 6.75
N HIS A 85 16.10 -1.48 6.24
CA HIS A 85 15.38 -0.67 5.26
C HIS A 85 15.02 -1.49 4.01
N ALA A 86 15.98 -2.26 3.48
CA ALA A 86 15.71 -3.13 2.32
C ALA A 86 14.69 -4.23 2.65
N LEU A 87 14.75 -4.84 3.84
CA LEU A 87 13.80 -5.85 4.30
C LEU A 87 12.36 -5.29 4.43
N PHE A 88 12.19 -4.19 5.15
CA PHE A 88 10.87 -3.60 5.35
C PHE A 88 10.32 -2.99 4.06
N GLY A 89 11.18 -2.37 3.25
CA GLY A 89 10.82 -1.87 1.93
C GLY A 89 10.31 -2.99 1.01
N ILE A 90 11.02 -4.12 0.90
CA ILE A 90 10.53 -5.20 0.04
C ILE A 90 9.23 -5.83 0.57
N LEU A 91 9.07 -5.95 1.90
CA LEU A 91 7.83 -6.42 2.52
C LEU A 91 6.65 -5.49 2.18
N SER A 92 6.84 -4.17 2.30
CA SER A 92 5.81 -3.18 1.94
C SER A 92 5.44 -3.27 0.45
N ILE A 93 6.41 -3.48 -0.44
CA ILE A 93 6.18 -3.64 -1.88
C ILE A 93 5.37 -4.89 -2.15
N PHE A 94 5.74 -6.04 -1.59
CA PHE A 94 5.00 -7.29 -1.77
C PHE A 94 3.54 -7.17 -1.30
N ILE A 95 3.31 -6.57 -0.14
CA ILE A 95 1.95 -6.36 0.35
C ILE A 95 1.19 -5.38 -0.56
N CYS A 96 1.83 -4.29 -1.00
CA CYS A 96 1.25 -3.34 -1.96
C CYS A 96 0.86 -4.03 -3.28
N LEU A 97 1.70 -4.94 -3.79
CA LEU A 97 1.42 -5.75 -4.99
C LEU A 97 0.23 -6.70 -4.80
N PHE A 98 0.02 -7.18 -3.58
CA PHE A 98 -1.10 -8.05 -3.24
C PHE A 98 -2.43 -7.30 -3.08
N GLN A 99 -2.42 -5.99 -2.81
CA GLN A 99 -3.63 -5.21 -2.58
C GLN A 99 -4.63 -5.23 -3.76
N PRO A 100 -4.21 -5.06 -5.04
CA PRO A 100 -5.11 -5.20 -6.18
C PRO A 100 -5.72 -6.60 -6.29
N ILE A 101 -4.95 -7.65 -5.95
CA ILE A 101 -5.44 -9.04 -5.95
C ILE A 101 -6.55 -9.19 -4.91
N CYS A 102 -6.35 -8.70 -3.68
CA CYS A 102 -7.41 -8.62 -2.67
C CYS A 102 -8.63 -7.86 -3.18
N ALA A 103 -8.41 -6.73 -3.87
CA ALA A 103 -9.50 -5.88 -4.37
C ALA A 103 -10.36 -6.56 -5.43
N ILE A 104 -9.81 -7.48 -6.24
CA ILE A 104 -10.58 -8.29 -7.20
C ILE A 104 -11.58 -9.20 -6.47
N PHE A 105 -11.20 -9.74 -5.31
CA PHE A 105 -12.07 -10.58 -4.48
C PHE A 105 -13.06 -9.78 -3.62
N ARG A 106 -13.17 -8.45 -3.83
CA ARG A 106 -14.14 -7.62 -3.13
C ARG A 106 -15.56 -8.01 -3.51
N CYS A 107 -16.32 -8.52 -2.56
CA CYS A 107 -17.74 -8.84 -2.72
C CYS A 107 -18.63 -7.57 -2.78
N SER A 108 -19.91 -7.76 -3.17
CA SER A 108 -20.94 -6.70 -3.19
C SER A 108 -21.04 -5.96 -1.85
N PRO A 109 -21.39 -4.65 -1.82
CA PRO A 109 -21.62 -3.90 -0.58
C PRO A 109 -22.62 -4.58 0.37
N GLU A 110 -23.66 -5.23 -0.16
CA GLU A 110 -24.72 -5.89 0.63
C GLU A 110 -24.35 -7.32 1.09
N SER A 111 -23.14 -7.79 0.77
CA SER A 111 -22.74 -9.16 1.10
C SER A 111 -22.45 -9.32 2.59
N PRO A 112 -22.96 -10.38 3.27
CA PRO A 112 -22.63 -10.64 4.67
C PRO A 112 -21.15 -10.98 4.87
N LYS A 113 -20.42 -11.34 3.81
CA LYS A 113 -18.98 -11.64 3.86
C LYS A 113 -18.11 -10.39 3.67
N ARG A 114 -18.70 -9.21 3.45
CA ARG A 114 -17.96 -7.96 3.19
C ARG A 114 -17.02 -7.54 4.31
N PHE A 115 -17.34 -7.89 5.55
CA PHE A 115 -16.46 -7.63 6.69
C PHE A 115 -15.10 -8.34 6.52
N ILE A 116 -15.07 -9.58 6.00
CA ILE A 116 -13.82 -10.35 5.82
C ILE A 116 -12.88 -9.59 4.88
N PHE A 117 -13.41 -9.16 3.73
CA PHE A 117 -12.66 -8.34 2.78
C PHE A 117 -12.16 -7.04 3.44
N ASN A 118 -13.05 -6.31 4.12
CA ASN A 118 -12.68 -5.03 4.74
C ASN A 118 -11.55 -5.21 5.78
N TRP A 119 -11.60 -6.25 6.61
CA TRP A 119 -10.56 -6.54 7.60
C TRP A 119 -9.23 -6.90 6.97
N ILE A 120 -9.23 -7.87 6.03
CA ILE A 120 -8.00 -8.31 5.36
C ILE A 120 -7.36 -7.16 4.59
N HIS A 121 -8.15 -6.45 3.77
CA HIS A 121 -7.67 -5.33 2.97
C HIS A 121 -7.09 -4.22 3.84
N SER A 122 -7.80 -3.85 4.92
CA SER A 122 -7.35 -2.77 5.83
C SER A 122 -6.11 -3.17 6.62
N ILE A 123 -6.07 -4.35 7.23
CA ILE A 123 -4.92 -4.82 8.01
C ILE A 123 -3.66 -4.85 7.14
N LEU A 124 -3.75 -5.48 5.96
CA LEU A 124 -2.62 -5.52 5.03
C LEU A 124 -2.21 -4.11 4.58
N GLY A 125 -3.18 -3.21 4.38
CA GLY A 125 -2.90 -1.82 4.00
C GLY A 125 -2.11 -1.07 5.06
N TYR A 126 -2.53 -1.20 6.33
CA TYR A 126 -1.82 -0.57 7.45
C TYR A 126 -0.44 -1.19 7.68
N ILE A 127 -0.29 -2.51 7.58
CA ILE A 127 1.02 -3.18 7.70
C ILE A 127 1.97 -2.68 6.61
N ALA A 128 1.51 -2.65 5.35
CA ALA A 128 2.32 -2.16 4.25
C ALA A 128 2.79 -0.72 4.48
N TRP A 129 1.89 0.14 4.95
CA TRP A 129 2.22 1.54 5.24
C TRP A 129 3.20 1.67 6.41
N ILE A 130 2.99 0.96 7.52
CA ILE A 130 3.89 0.99 8.69
C ILE A 130 5.29 0.49 8.31
N CYS A 131 5.40 -0.57 7.51
CA CYS A 131 6.69 -1.07 7.02
C CYS A 131 7.37 -0.13 6.02
N SER A 132 6.64 0.82 5.43
CA SER A 132 7.18 1.73 4.41
C SER A 132 7.79 3.02 4.96
N VAL A 133 7.50 3.33 6.22
CA VAL A 133 7.95 4.55 6.94
C VAL A 133 9.16 4.22 7.79
#